data_AF-A0A382NGG5-F1
#
_entry.id   AF-A0A382NGG5-F1
#
_cell.length_a   1.000
_cell.length_b   1.000
_cell.length_c   1.000
_cell.angle_alpha   90.00
_cell.angle_beta   90.00
_cell.angle_gamma   90.00
#
_symmetry.space_group_name_H-M   'P 1'
#
loop_
_entity.id
_entity.type
_entity.pdbx_description
1 polymer ?
#
loop_
_entity_poly.entity_id
_entity_poly.type
_entity_poly.pdbx_seq_one_letter_code
_entity_poly.pdbx_strand_id
1 'polypeptide(L)'
;MPTYDLNDVITNRIDKKVNYGKARTAFDHEKGPNNEAIVSPIPNPTHNLWIDSHLIPAVADIVNTVTVTSYQHNSAASGFGTAVGESAGVIELTRDPTVADQRSWLACSTVGTQSTRLNNWLRATYGATYLPKFAIALAGGGNGNYDITARSDYEEIYPQSTNEEYYWDYESGVFVMVGDPNGNLRDPLLTQSGGNYT
;
A
#
# COMPACT_ATOMS: atom_id res chain seq x y z
N MET A 1 27.12 -15.42 -3.70
CA MET A 1 26.06 -14.48 -3.29
C MET A 1 25.50 -14.98 -1.98
N PRO A 2 25.15 -14.11 -1.01
CA PRO A 2 24.54 -14.57 0.23
C PRO A 2 23.22 -15.29 -0.13
N THR A 3 23.02 -16.49 0.38
CA THR A 3 21.74 -17.21 0.29
C THR A 3 20.72 -16.50 1.17
N TYR A 4 19.71 -15.91 0.56
CA TYR A 4 18.62 -15.25 1.28
C TYR A 4 17.69 -16.31 1.89
N ASP A 5 17.42 -16.20 3.20
CA ASP A 5 16.42 -17.01 3.89
C ASP A 5 15.06 -16.29 3.81
N LEU A 6 13.98 -17.02 3.51
CA LEU A 6 12.60 -16.53 3.55
C LEU A 6 12.26 -15.86 4.91
N ASN A 7 12.88 -16.29 6.00
CA ASN A 7 12.75 -15.72 7.35
C ASN A 7 13.30 -14.29 7.47
N ASP A 8 14.22 -13.86 6.60
CA ASP A 8 14.72 -12.47 6.58
C ASP A 8 13.62 -11.49 6.21
N VAL A 9 12.58 -11.93 5.49
CA VAL A 9 11.53 -11.02 5.05
C VAL A 9 10.63 -10.61 6.20
N ILE A 10 10.04 -11.57 6.91
CA ILE A 10 9.01 -11.29 7.93
C ILE A 10 9.67 -10.77 9.22
N THR A 11 10.77 -11.40 9.64
CA THR A 11 11.46 -11.04 10.88
C THR A 11 12.05 -9.63 10.80
N ASN A 12 12.65 -9.26 9.66
CA ASN A 12 13.21 -7.92 9.48
C ASN A 12 12.15 -6.81 9.46
N ARG A 13 10.97 -7.09 8.90
CA ARG A 13 9.85 -6.13 8.94
C ARG A 13 9.50 -5.78 10.37
N ILE A 14 9.33 -6.80 11.22
CA ILE A 14 8.97 -6.58 12.63
C ILE A 14 10.07 -5.78 13.32
N ASP A 15 11.33 -6.09 13.07
CA ASP A 15 12.46 -5.34 13.64
C ASP A 15 12.45 -3.85 13.23
N LYS A 16 12.40 -3.53 11.93
CA LYS A 16 12.34 -2.15 11.43
C LYS A 16 11.14 -1.37 11.97
N LYS A 17 9.99 -2.03 12.06
CA LYS A 17 8.77 -1.38 12.54
C LYS A 17 8.82 -1.19 14.06
N VAL A 18 9.13 -2.24 14.83
CA VAL A 18 9.10 -2.23 16.30
C VAL A 18 10.23 -1.43 16.90
N ASN A 19 11.46 -1.66 16.45
CA ASN A 19 12.63 -1.07 17.08
C ASN A 19 12.95 0.32 16.52
N TYR A 20 12.59 0.60 15.26
CA TYR A 20 12.96 1.85 14.60
C TYR A 20 11.78 2.72 14.16
N GLY A 21 10.54 2.20 14.24
CA GLY A 21 9.36 2.95 13.80
C GLY A 21 9.41 3.31 12.31
N LYS A 22 10.02 2.44 11.49
CA LYS A 22 10.22 2.67 10.06
C LYS A 22 9.48 1.65 9.22
N ALA A 23 8.92 2.11 8.12
CA ALA A 23 8.43 1.21 7.09
C ALA A 23 9.64 0.52 6.45
N ARG A 24 9.54 -0.79 6.25
CA ARG A 24 10.48 -1.47 5.38
C ARG A 24 10.15 -1.03 3.94
N THR A 25 11.16 -0.80 3.11
CA THR A 25 10.95 -0.57 1.67
C THR A 25 11.82 -1.47 0.80
N ALA A 26 12.92 -2.00 1.34
CA ALA A 26 13.81 -2.94 0.67
C ALA A 26 14.27 -4.11 1.58
N PHE A 27 15.08 -5.01 1.04
CA PHE A 27 15.81 -6.01 1.83
C PHE A 27 16.83 -5.32 2.75
N ASP A 28 17.13 -5.96 3.89
CA ASP A 28 17.96 -5.35 4.93
C ASP A 28 19.38 -5.03 4.49
N HIS A 29 19.97 -5.95 3.72
CA HIS A 29 21.32 -5.82 3.20
C HIS A 29 21.44 -4.70 2.15
N GLU A 30 20.32 -4.31 1.51
CA GLU A 30 20.28 -3.16 0.61
C GLU A 30 20.01 -1.86 1.36
N LYS A 31 19.11 -1.92 2.35
CA LYS A 31 18.66 -0.74 3.09
C LYS A 31 18.41 -1.11 4.54
N GLY A 32 19.37 -0.78 5.39
CA GLY A 32 19.23 -0.95 6.84
C GLY A 32 18.21 0.04 7.44
N PRO A 33 17.82 -0.15 8.72
CA PRO A 33 16.80 0.68 9.38
C PRO A 33 17.11 2.18 9.38
N ASN A 34 18.38 2.57 9.51
CA ASN A 34 18.81 3.97 9.51
C ASN A 34 18.66 4.65 8.15
N ASN A 35 18.62 3.87 7.07
CA ASN A 35 18.43 4.36 5.70
C ASN A 35 16.95 4.44 5.32
N GLU A 36 16.04 3.91 6.15
CA GLU A 36 14.59 4.02 5.93
C GLU A 36 14.09 5.44 6.29
N ALA A 37 13.70 6.19 5.27
CA ALA A 37 13.16 7.54 5.43
C ALA A 37 11.70 7.52 5.91
N ILE A 38 10.94 6.50 5.53
CA ILE A 38 9.49 6.46 5.74
C ILE A 38 9.16 6.01 7.16
N VAL A 39 8.44 6.86 7.88
CA VAL A 39 8.02 6.61 9.26
C VAL A 39 6.81 5.67 9.28
N SER A 40 6.86 4.64 10.12
CA SER A 40 5.80 3.69 10.44
C SER A 40 5.77 3.48 11.96
N PRO A 41 5.17 4.42 12.72
CA PRO A 41 5.25 4.40 14.17
C PRO A 41 4.38 3.26 14.75
N ILE A 42 4.94 2.50 15.70
CA ILE A 42 4.19 1.52 16.52
C ILE A 42 3.55 2.13 17.77
N PRO A 43 4.16 3.10 18.48
CA PRO A 43 3.51 3.67 19.65
C PRO A 43 2.36 4.56 19.19
N ASN A 44 1.17 4.30 19.75
CA ASN A 44 0.05 5.21 19.71
C ASN A 44 0.16 6.12 20.96
N PRO A 45 0.94 7.22 20.93
CA PRO A 45 0.98 8.13 22.07
C PRO A 45 -0.44 8.63 22.34
N THR A 46 -0.75 9.00 23.58
CA THR A 46 -2.13 9.34 23.99
C THR A 46 -2.75 10.48 23.18
N HIS A 47 -1.96 11.29 22.46
CA HIS A 47 -2.44 12.31 21.53
C HIS A 47 -2.89 11.79 20.15
N ASN A 48 -2.62 10.52 19.85
CA ASN A 48 -3.08 9.78 18.67
C ASN A 48 -4.14 8.72 19.02
N LEU A 49 -4.64 8.70 20.27
CA LEU A 49 -5.77 7.85 20.65
C LEU A 49 -7.03 8.36 19.96
N TRP A 50 -7.62 7.51 19.13
CA TRP A 50 -8.87 7.81 18.43
C TRP A 50 -10.03 7.72 19.42
N ILE A 51 -10.40 8.87 19.99
CA ILE A 51 -11.52 9.00 20.93
C ILE A 51 -12.86 8.55 20.31
N ASP A 52 -12.98 8.70 18.99
CA ASP A 52 -14.16 8.34 18.21
C ASP A 52 -13.99 7.05 17.40
N SER A 53 -13.04 6.18 17.79
CA SER A 53 -12.88 4.86 17.15
C SER A 53 -14.16 4.02 17.17
N HIS A 54 -15.05 4.23 18.13
CA HIS A 54 -16.36 3.61 18.21
C HIS A 54 -17.33 4.03 17.09
N LEU A 55 -17.02 5.12 16.37
CA LEU A 55 -17.78 5.59 15.20
C LEU A 55 -17.33 4.92 13.90
N ILE A 56 -16.24 4.15 13.90
CA ILE A 56 -15.79 3.40 12.73
C ILE A 56 -16.77 2.24 12.50
N PRO A 57 -17.44 2.18 11.34
CA PRO A 57 -18.35 1.08 11.04
C PRO A 57 -17.62 -0.26 10.96
N ALA A 58 -18.27 -1.35 11.37
CA ALA A 58 -17.71 -2.70 11.24
C ALA A 58 -17.58 -3.17 9.77
N VAL A 59 -18.27 -2.48 8.86
CA VAL A 59 -18.24 -2.72 7.41
C VAL A 59 -17.81 -1.42 6.74
N ALA A 60 -16.71 -1.43 6.00
CA ALA A 60 -16.23 -0.26 5.27
C ALA A 60 -17.32 0.28 4.32
N ASP A 61 -17.56 1.59 4.39
CA ASP A 61 -18.48 2.26 3.49
C ASP A 61 -17.85 2.43 2.10
N ILE A 62 -18.70 2.39 1.07
CA ILE A 62 -18.30 2.57 -0.33
C ILE A 62 -18.27 4.05 -0.77
N VAL A 63 -18.48 4.96 0.17
CA VAL A 63 -18.36 6.43 0.04
C VAL A 63 -17.73 7.00 1.30
N ASN A 64 -17.16 8.18 1.18
CA ASN A 64 -16.63 8.93 2.31
C ASN A 64 -17.73 9.27 3.31
N THR A 65 -17.44 9.06 4.59
CA THR A 65 -18.23 9.58 5.71
C THR A 65 -17.48 10.72 6.38
N VAL A 66 -18.08 11.30 7.42
CA VAL A 66 -17.43 12.32 8.25
C VAL A 66 -16.19 11.75 8.97
N THR A 67 -16.15 10.42 9.19
CA THR A 67 -15.11 9.75 9.98
C THR A 67 -14.10 9.00 9.13
N VAL A 68 -14.52 8.47 7.97
CA VAL A 68 -13.71 7.56 7.15
C VAL A 68 -13.74 7.97 5.69
N THR A 69 -12.56 8.12 5.08
CA THR A 69 -12.42 8.28 3.63
C THR A 69 -12.35 6.91 2.96
N SER A 70 -13.18 6.70 1.93
CA SER A 70 -13.27 5.47 1.17
C SER A 70 -12.47 5.57 -0.13
N TYR A 71 -11.64 4.57 -0.38
CA TYR A 71 -10.89 4.35 -1.62
C TYR A 71 -11.42 3.09 -2.31
N GLN A 72 -12.71 3.11 -2.63
CA GLN A 72 -13.39 2.03 -3.34
C GLN A 72 -14.22 2.60 -4.48
N HIS A 73 -14.07 2.04 -5.68
CA HIS A 73 -14.89 2.45 -6.81
C HIS A 73 -16.40 2.31 -6.48
N ASN A 74 -17.15 3.37 -6.74
CA ASN A 74 -18.60 3.40 -6.56
C ASN A 74 -19.24 4.32 -7.60
N SER A 75 -19.98 3.71 -8.54
CA SER A 75 -20.69 4.42 -9.61
C SER A 75 -21.88 5.26 -9.10
N ALA A 76 -22.34 5.04 -7.87
CA ALA A 76 -23.40 5.82 -7.22
C ALA A 76 -22.86 6.95 -6.33
N ALA A 77 -21.53 7.13 -6.23
CA ALA A 77 -20.97 8.23 -5.45
C ALA A 77 -21.35 9.60 -6.06
N SER A 78 -21.52 10.60 -5.21
CA SER A 78 -21.87 11.96 -5.64
C SER A 78 -20.77 12.66 -6.43
N GLY A 79 -19.55 12.11 -6.43
CA GLY A 79 -18.37 12.64 -7.10
C GLY A 79 -17.11 11.83 -6.77
N PHE A 80 -15.97 12.34 -7.24
CA PHE A 80 -14.64 11.85 -6.89
C PHE A 80 -13.93 12.88 -6.01
N GLY A 81 -13.43 12.43 -4.86
CA GLY A 81 -12.73 13.30 -3.92
C GLY A 81 -12.80 12.80 -2.49
N THR A 82 -12.61 13.72 -1.55
CA THR A 82 -12.59 13.45 -0.11
C THR A 82 -13.80 14.01 0.63
N ALA A 83 -14.75 14.63 -0.07
CA ALA A 83 -15.96 15.15 0.57
C ALA A 83 -16.93 14.01 0.92
N VAL A 84 -17.81 14.24 1.90
CA VAL A 84 -18.82 13.28 2.34
C VAL A 84 -19.74 12.90 1.17
N GLY A 85 -19.92 11.60 0.95
CA GLY A 85 -20.72 11.06 -0.14
C GLY A 85 -19.98 10.94 -1.49
N GLU A 86 -18.74 11.42 -1.59
CA GLU A 86 -17.85 11.12 -2.72
C GLU A 86 -17.11 9.81 -2.48
N SER A 87 -16.42 9.30 -3.49
CA SER A 87 -15.43 8.24 -3.32
C SER A 87 -14.14 8.62 -4.01
N ALA A 88 -13.00 8.42 -3.34
CA ALA A 88 -11.70 8.57 -3.97
C ALA A 88 -11.38 7.39 -4.91
N GLY A 89 -12.16 6.31 -4.87
CA GLY A 89 -12.02 5.21 -5.82
C GLY A 89 -10.67 4.53 -5.73
N VAL A 90 -10.06 4.30 -6.88
CA VAL A 90 -8.79 3.59 -7.03
C VAL A 90 -7.62 4.55 -6.83
N ILE A 91 -6.56 4.06 -6.20
CA ILE A 91 -5.28 4.75 -6.09
C ILE A 91 -4.26 4.05 -6.98
N GLU A 92 -3.59 4.83 -7.85
CA GLU A 92 -2.37 4.40 -8.51
C GLU A 92 -1.18 4.63 -7.58
N LEU A 93 -0.43 3.57 -7.28
CA LEU A 93 0.66 3.66 -6.31
C LEU A 93 1.89 4.32 -6.94
N THR A 94 2.51 5.23 -6.19
CA THR A 94 3.74 5.91 -6.62
C THR A 94 4.94 5.05 -6.27
N ARG A 95 5.74 4.65 -7.26
CA ARG A 95 7.02 3.97 -7.03
C ARG A 95 7.89 4.77 -6.05
N ASP A 96 8.47 4.09 -5.07
CA ASP A 96 9.52 4.66 -4.22
C ASP A 96 10.84 4.71 -5.00
N PRO A 97 11.37 5.90 -5.34
CA PRO A 97 12.62 6.00 -6.09
C PRO A 97 13.87 5.72 -5.25
N THR A 98 13.72 5.58 -3.92
CA THR A 98 14.83 5.23 -3.03
C THR A 98 15.12 3.72 -3.01
N VAL A 99 14.36 2.93 -3.78
CA VAL A 99 14.51 1.48 -3.90
C VAL A 99 14.81 1.11 -5.35
N ALA A 100 15.99 0.53 -5.57
CA ALA A 100 16.54 0.26 -6.90
C ALA A 100 15.70 -0.75 -7.71
N ASP A 101 15.21 -1.80 -7.05
CA ASP A 101 14.63 -2.98 -7.69
C ASP A 101 13.11 -2.96 -7.86
N GLN A 102 12.46 -1.79 -7.82
CA GLN A 102 11.02 -1.67 -8.03
C GLN A 102 10.21 -2.60 -7.10
N ARG A 103 10.48 -2.55 -5.79
CA ARG A 103 9.81 -3.43 -4.83
C ARG A 103 8.86 -2.73 -3.87
N SER A 104 8.88 -1.40 -3.83
CA SER A 104 8.05 -0.63 -2.91
C SER A 104 7.36 0.53 -3.61
N TRP A 105 6.09 0.71 -3.26
CA TRP A 105 5.23 1.76 -3.76
C TRP A 105 4.48 2.43 -2.62
N LEU A 106 4.12 3.68 -2.84
CA LEU A 106 3.53 4.58 -1.87
C LEU A 106 2.13 4.95 -2.33
N ALA A 107 1.13 4.79 -1.47
CA ALA A 107 -0.16 5.42 -1.74
C ALA A 107 -0.01 6.93 -1.57
N CYS A 108 -0.26 7.68 -2.63
CA CYS A 108 -0.14 9.13 -2.66
C CYS A 108 -1.45 9.73 -3.16
N SER A 109 -1.88 10.86 -2.59
CA SER A 109 -3.04 11.58 -3.14
C SER A 109 -2.74 12.16 -4.53
N THR A 110 -1.46 12.36 -4.85
CA THR A 110 -0.98 12.71 -6.20
C THR A 110 0.08 11.71 -6.66
N VAL A 111 -0.22 10.99 -7.73
CA VAL A 111 0.69 10.01 -8.35
C VAL A 111 2.03 10.68 -8.72
N GLY A 112 3.14 10.01 -8.43
CA GLY A 112 4.49 10.52 -8.67
C GLY A 112 5.02 11.49 -7.60
N THR A 113 4.18 11.92 -6.64
CA THR A 113 4.54 12.95 -5.66
C THR A 113 4.61 12.38 -4.24
N GLN A 114 5.79 11.90 -3.84
CA GLN A 114 6.02 11.23 -2.54
C GLN A 114 5.64 12.06 -1.31
N SER A 115 5.70 13.39 -1.39
CA SER A 115 5.30 14.27 -0.28
C SER A 115 3.80 14.26 -0.01
N THR A 116 3.01 13.70 -0.92
CA THR A 116 1.55 13.55 -0.79
C THR A 116 1.13 12.17 -0.30
N ARG A 117 2.06 11.43 0.31
CA ARG A 117 1.81 10.08 0.83
C ARG A 117 0.65 10.07 1.82
N LEU A 118 -0.30 9.18 1.58
CA LEU A 118 -1.44 8.87 2.43
C LEU A 118 -1.00 7.94 3.56
N ASN A 119 -1.38 8.25 4.79
CA ASN A 119 -1.02 7.49 5.99
C ASN A 119 -2.26 7.23 6.86
N ASN A 120 -2.10 6.54 7.98
CA ASN A 120 -3.18 6.26 8.94
C ASN A 120 -4.36 5.46 8.35
N TRP A 121 -4.05 4.40 7.61
CA TRP A 121 -5.05 3.50 7.04
C TRP A 121 -5.73 2.68 8.12
N LEU A 122 -7.04 2.47 7.96
CA LEU A 122 -7.81 1.57 8.84
C LEU A 122 -7.36 0.13 8.64
N ARG A 123 -7.07 -0.54 9.74
CA ARG A 123 -6.64 -1.95 9.75
C ARG A 123 -7.83 -2.89 9.63
N ALA A 124 -7.58 -4.09 9.10
CA ALA A 124 -8.56 -5.19 9.07
C ALA A 124 -9.10 -5.61 10.47
N THR A 125 -8.52 -5.13 11.57
CA THR A 125 -9.04 -5.33 12.93
C THR A 125 -10.40 -4.66 13.15
N TYR A 126 -10.76 -3.64 12.38
CA TYR A 126 -12.08 -3.00 12.43
C TYR A 126 -13.14 -3.75 11.61
N GLY A 127 -12.73 -4.74 10.80
CA GLY A 127 -13.60 -5.50 9.91
C GLY A 127 -12.83 -6.02 8.69
N ALA A 128 -13.23 -7.19 8.18
CA ALA A 128 -12.57 -7.81 7.02
C ALA A 128 -12.62 -6.96 5.74
N THR A 129 -13.59 -6.05 5.63
CA THR A 129 -13.76 -5.13 4.50
C THR A 129 -12.74 -4.00 4.46
N TYR A 130 -11.98 -3.79 5.55
CA TYR A 130 -10.85 -2.86 5.57
C TYR A 130 -9.53 -3.47 5.07
N LEU A 131 -9.55 -4.73 4.61
CA LEU A 131 -8.39 -5.34 3.97
C LEU A 131 -8.23 -4.73 2.56
N PRO A 132 -7.14 -4.01 2.26
CA PRO A 132 -6.95 -3.42 0.95
C PRO A 132 -6.79 -4.50 -0.11
N LYS A 133 -7.34 -4.24 -1.30
CA LYS A 133 -7.12 -5.05 -2.49
C LYS A 133 -6.04 -4.40 -3.33
N PHE A 134 -5.20 -5.24 -3.94
CA PHE A 134 -4.11 -4.79 -4.79
C PHE A 134 -4.23 -5.44 -6.15
N ALA A 135 -3.85 -4.69 -7.17
CA ALA A 135 -3.82 -5.15 -8.55
C ALA A 135 -2.64 -4.49 -9.26
N ILE A 136 -2.18 -5.12 -10.34
CA ILE A 136 -1.16 -4.60 -11.24
C ILE A 136 -1.86 -4.14 -12.53
N ALA A 137 -1.43 -3.00 -13.05
CA ALA A 137 -1.79 -2.49 -14.37
C ALA A 137 -0.67 -1.58 -14.93
N LEU A 138 -0.77 -1.18 -16.20
CA LEU A 138 0.08 -0.12 -16.77
C LEU A 138 -0.19 1.20 -16.05
N ALA A 139 0.87 1.95 -15.77
CA ALA A 139 0.75 3.27 -15.16
C ALA A 139 0.01 4.27 -16.05
N GLY A 140 -0.51 5.33 -15.42
CA GLY A 140 -1.26 6.38 -16.09
C GLY A 140 -2.78 6.22 -16.00
N GLY A 141 -3.28 5.31 -15.15
CA GLY A 141 -4.69 5.30 -14.73
C GLY A 141 -5.04 6.46 -13.80
N GLY A 142 -4.06 6.94 -13.04
CA GLY A 142 -4.21 7.98 -12.05
C GLY A 142 -5.04 7.53 -10.85
N ASN A 143 -5.25 8.47 -9.92
CA ASN A 143 -6.25 8.30 -8.87
C ASN A 143 -7.62 8.66 -9.44
N GLY A 144 -8.66 7.88 -9.15
CA GLY A 144 -9.99 8.14 -9.71
C GLY A 144 -11.07 7.18 -9.27
N ASN A 145 -12.31 7.67 -9.28
CA ASN A 145 -13.51 6.84 -9.09
C ASN A 145 -13.93 6.19 -10.41
N TYR A 146 -13.21 5.14 -10.81
CA TYR A 146 -13.52 4.35 -12.00
C TYR A 146 -13.34 2.85 -11.71
N ASP A 147 -13.99 2.02 -12.52
CA ASP A 147 -13.85 0.57 -12.43
C ASP A 147 -12.53 0.11 -13.07
N ILE A 148 -11.52 -0.17 -12.24
CA ILE A 148 -10.24 -0.67 -12.74
C ILE A 148 -10.36 -2.08 -13.33
N THR A 149 -11.36 -2.88 -12.92
CA THR A 149 -11.53 -4.26 -13.41
C THR A 149 -11.93 -4.33 -14.89
N ALA A 150 -12.39 -3.21 -15.45
CA ALA A 150 -12.71 -3.08 -16.87
C ALA A 150 -11.47 -2.87 -17.76
N ARG A 151 -10.29 -2.62 -17.19
CA ARG A 151 -9.05 -2.47 -17.94
C ARG A 151 -8.56 -3.82 -18.48
N SER A 152 -8.07 -3.84 -19.71
CA SER A 152 -7.56 -5.07 -20.35
C SER A 152 -6.24 -5.58 -19.75
N ASP A 153 -5.51 -4.69 -19.06
CA ASP A 153 -4.22 -4.94 -18.42
C ASP A 153 -4.33 -5.08 -16.89
N TYR A 154 -5.54 -5.28 -16.37
CA TYR A 154 -5.80 -5.50 -14.95
C TYR A 154 -5.48 -6.93 -14.52
N GLU A 155 -4.65 -7.08 -13.48
CA GLU A 155 -4.42 -8.35 -12.79
C GLU A 155 -4.51 -8.14 -11.26
N GLU A 156 -5.50 -8.74 -10.61
CA GLU A 156 -5.58 -8.73 -9.14
C GLU A 156 -4.52 -9.67 -8.56
N ILE A 157 -3.80 -9.21 -7.52
CA ILE A 157 -2.82 -10.03 -6.81
C ILE A 157 -3.38 -10.49 -5.48
N TYR A 158 -3.04 -11.73 -5.11
CA TYR A 158 -3.46 -12.34 -3.86
C TYR A 158 -2.26 -12.84 -3.07
N PRO A 159 -2.23 -12.62 -1.75
CA PRO A 159 -1.06 -12.94 -0.93
C PRO A 159 -0.84 -14.46 -0.76
N GLN A 160 -1.79 -15.27 -1.26
CA GLN A 160 -1.80 -16.73 -1.19
C GLN A 160 -1.41 -17.40 -2.52
N SER A 161 -1.21 -16.62 -3.58
CA SER A 161 -0.72 -17.13 -4.86
C SER A 161 0.80 -17.20 -4.84
N THR A 162 1.36 -18.20 -5.53
CA THR A 162 2.81 -18.34 -5.69
C THR A 162 3.43 -17.07 -6.30
N ASN A 163 4.48 -16.54 -5.66
CA ASN A 163 5.24 -15.35 -6.08
C ASN A 163 4.46 -14.02 -6.03
N GLU A 164 3.31 -13.99 -5.36
CA GLU A 164 2.53 -12.77 -5.09
C GLU A 164 2.59 -12.40 -3.60
N GLU A 165 3.70 -12.74 -2.92
CA GLU A 165 3.89 -12.31 -1.55
C GLU A 165 4.08 -10.80 -1.52
N TYR A 166 3.24 -10.11 -0.75
CA TYR A 166 3.33 -8.68 -0.52
C TYR A 166 2.98 -8.34 0.92
N TYR A 167 3.30 -7.12 1.32
CA TYR A 167 2.72 -6.55 2.52
C TYR A 167 2.27 -5.11 2.31
N TRP A 168 1.33 -4.74 3.17
CA TRP A 168 0.83 -3.39 3.31
C TRP A 168 1.12 -2.88 4.72
N ASP A 169 1.76 -1.72 4.82
CA ASP A 169 1.96 -1.02 6.08
C ASP A 169 0.90 0.09 6.24
N TYR A 170 -0.11 -0.22 7.06
CA TYR A 170 -1.28 0.64 7.28
C TYR A 170 -0.92 2.03 7.84
N GLU A 171 0.12 2.13 8.66
CA GLU A 171 0.50 3.38 9.32
C GLU A 171 1.18 4.32 8.33
N SER A 172 1.94 3.76 7.41
CA SER A 172 2.79 4.53 6.49
C SER A 172 2.23 4.65 5.07
N GLY A 173 1.27 3.81 4.68
CA GLY A 173 0.73 3.74 3.32
C GLY A 173 1.74 3.17 2.32
N VAL A 174 2.57 2.23 2.75
CA VAL A 174 3.61 1.61 1.93
C VAL A 174 3.18 0.19 1.55
N PHE A 175 3.16 -0.07 0.25
CA PHE A 175 3.01 -1.39 -0.35
C PHE A 175 4.37 -1.90 -0.78
N VAL A 176 4.69 -3.16 -0.47
CA VAL A 176 5.95 -3.76 -0.90
C VAL A 176 5.72 -5.18 -1.36
N MET A 177 6.22 -5.48 -2.56
CA MET A 177 6.32 -6.85 -3.03
C MET A 177 7.53 -7.52 -2.42
N VAL A 178 7.28 -8.68 -1.84
CA VAL A 178 8.21 -9.48 -1.07
C VAL A 178 8.82 -10.61 -1.89
N GLY A 179 8.27 -10.87 -3.09
CA GLY A 179 8.57 -12.02 -3.95
C GLY A 179 10.03 -12.45 -3.92
N ASP A 180 10.27 -13.76 -4.11
CA ASP A 180 11.56 -14.44 -3.89
C ASP A 180 12.77 -13.49 -3.96
N PRO A 181 13.53 -13.28 -2.87
CA PRO A 181 14.70 -12.41 -2.88
C PRO A 181 15.78 -12.84 -3.89
N ASN A 182 15.70 -14.07 -4.41
CA ASN A 182 16.52 -14.61 -5.51
C ASN A 182 15.75 -14.78 -6.83
N GLY A 183 14.44 -14.58 -6.84
CA GLY A 183 13.56 -14.90 -7.95
C GLY A 183 13.07 -13.66 -8.67
N ASN A 184 12.67 -13.84 -9.92
CA ASN A 184 12.01 -12.77 -10.65
C ASN A 184 10.63 -12.54 -10.03
N LEU A 185 10.24 -11.27 -9.79
CA LEU A 185 8.84 -10.92 -9.57
C LEU A 185 8.01 -11.60 -10.67
N ARG A 186 6.88 -12.22 -10.30
CA ARG A 186 6.13 -13.09 -11.23
C ARG A 186 5.68 -12.36 -12.50
N ASP A 187 5.56 -11.04 -12.41
CA ASP A 187 5.15 -10.23 -13.53
C ASP A 187 6.35 -9.71 -14.34
N PRO A 188 6.53 -10.15 -15.60
CA PRO A 188 7.46 -9.53 -16.53
C PRO A 188 7.16 -8.03 -16.75
N LEU A 189 5.96 -7.53 -16.45
CA LEU A 189 5.61 -6.12 -16.50
C LEU A 189 6.37 -5.32 -15.42
N LEU A 190 6.39 -5.78 -14.17
CA LEU A 190 7.14 -5.11 -13.08
C LEU A 190 8.67 -5.21 -13.21
N THR A 191 9.18 -6.12 -14.05
CA THR A 191 10.61 -6.32 -14.29
C THR A 191 11.10 -5.78 -15.64
N GLN A 192 10.19 -5.22 -16.46
CA GLN A 192 10.56 -4.66 -17.75
C GLN A 192 11.27 -3.30 -17.60
N SER A 193 12.45 -3.20 -18.23
CA SER A 193 13.20 -1.95 -18.41
C SER A 193 12.40 -0.88 -19.21
N GLY A 194 11.35 -1.30 -19.92
CA GLY A 194 10.43 -0.42 -20.65
C GLY A 194 8.98 -0.64 -20.20
N GLY A 195 8.40 0.41 -19.62
CA GLY A 195 7.02 0.45 -19.14
C GLY A 195 6.99 0.99 -17.71
N ASN A 196 6.24 2.08 -17.49
CA ASN A 196 5.96 2.54 -16.13
C ASN A 196 4.78 1.69 -15.65
N TYR A 197 5.00 0.82 -14.65
CA TYR A 197 3.95 0.03 -14.01
C TYR A 197 3.84 0.46 -12.54
N THR A 198 2.62 0.49 -12.02
CA THR A 198 2.26 1.11 -10.73
C THR A 198 1.07 0.42 -10.12
#